data_AF-A0A8B2HU04-F1
#
_entry.id   AF-A0A8B2HU04-F1
#
_cell.length_a   1.000
_cell.length_b   1.000
_cell.length_c   1.000
_cell.angle_alpha   90.00
_cell.angle_beta   90.00
_cell.angle_gamma   90.00
#
_symmetry.space_group_name_H-M   'P 1'
#
loop_
_entity.id
_entity.type
_entity.pdbx_description
1 polymer ?
#
loop_
_entity_poly.entity_id
_entity_poly.type
_entity_poly.pdbx_seq_one_letter_code
_entity_poly.pdbx_strand_id
1 'polypeptide(L)'
;MITDKILKEICDRVENSLENYVLEHRGQLLEDGKIIEGGMEGQVKRQYESHLSSIISSKGEKIELLNKNQLKYIQKRLKDTLELSKNQYYS
;
A
#
# COMPACT_ATOMS: atom_id res chain seq x y z
N MET A 1 2.76 19.96 8.97
CA MET A 1 3.52 19.51 7.79
C MET A 1 4.04 18.10 8.03
N ILE A 2 3.70 17.13 7.18
CA ILE A 2 4.27 15.77 7.24
C ILE A 2 5.78 15.84 6.95
N THR A 3 6.62 15.43 7.90
CA THR A 3 8.06 15.29 7.68
C THR A 3 8.38 13.94 7.04
N ASP A 4 9.58 13.81 6.47
CA ASP A 4 10.00 12.54 5.84
C ASP A 4 10.05 11.37 6.85
N LYS A 5 10.40 11.64 8.12
CA LYS A 5 10.35 10.64 9.19
C LYS A 5 8.92 10.18 9.46
N ILE A 6 7.98 11.11 9.58
CA ILE A 6 6.56 10.79 9.80
C ILE A 6 6.02 10.03 8.60
N LEU A 7 6.37 10.45 7.38
CA LEU A 7 5.93 9.77 6.16
C LEU A 7 6.43 8.31 6.12
N LYS A 8 7.70 8.07 6.47
CA LYS A 8 8.26 6.73 6.60
C LYS A 8 7.47 5.89 7.61
N GLU A 9 7.20 6.42 8.80
CA GLU A 9 6.43 5.71 9.84
C GLU A 9 5.01 5.36 9.38
N ILE A 10 4.36 6.25 8.62
CA ILE A 10 3.04 5.98 8.04
C ILE A 10 3.13 4.85 7.00
N CYS A 11 4.08 4.93 6.06
CA CYS A 11 4.30 3.88 5.06
C CYS A 11 4.59 2.53 5.72
N ASP A 12 5.52 2.47 6.68
CA ASP A 12 5.85 1.25 7.43
C ASP A 12 4.59 0.64 8.08
N ARG A 13 3.72 1.47 8.68
CA ARG A 13 2.47 0.99 9.30
C ARG A 13 1.47 0.45 8.29
N VAL A 14 1.30 1.13 7.16
CA VAL A 14 0.39 0.69 6.08
C VAL A 14 0.87 -0.64 5.51
N GLU A 15 2.17 -0.78 5.25
CA GLU A 15 2.78 -1.97 4.65
C GLU A 15 2.66 -3.20 5.56
N ASN A 16 2.91 -3.04 6.86
CA ASN A 16 2.69 -4.11 7.84
C ASN A 16 1.22 -4.55 7.90
N SER A 17 0.28 -3.63 7.69
CA SER A 17 -1.14 -3.99 7.62
C SER A 17 -1.47 -4.78 6.35
N LEU A 18 -0.79 -4.50 5.23
CA LEU A 18 -1.04 -5.14 3.95
C LEU A 18 -0.43 -6.54 3.88
N GLU A 19 0.72 -6.74 4.51
CA GLU A 19 1.33 -8.08 4.63
C GLU A 19 0.34 -9.07 5.27
N ASN A 20 -0.31 -8.67 6.36
CA ASN A 20 -1.36 -9.49 6.99
C ASN A 20 -2.56 -9.70 6.05
N TYR A 21 -3.03 -8.64 5.37
CA TYR A 21 -4.15 -8.72 4.44
C TYR A 21 -3.89 -9.73 3.30
N VAL A 22 -2.70 -9.71 2.70
CA VAL A 22 -2.33 -10.60 1.59
C VAL A 22 -2.31 -12.07 2.02
N LEU A 23 -1.80 -12.35 3.21
CA LEU A 23 -1.78 -13.70 3.78
C LEU A 23 -3.20 -14.21 4.07
N GLU A 24 -4.04 -13.37 4.67
CA GLU A 24 -5.43 -13.72 5.04
C GLU A 24 -6.32 -13.96 3.81
N HIS A 25 -6.09 -13.22 2.72
CA HIS A 25 -6.96 -13.24 1.53
C HIS A 25 -6.37 -14.01 0.35
N ARG A 26 -5.25 -14.74 0.55
CA ARG A 26 -4.50 -15.44 -0.51
C ARG A 26 -5.38 -16.32 -1.43
N GLY A 27 -6.38 -17.01 -0.86
CA GLY A 27 -7.30 -17.88 -1.62
C GLY A 27 -8.45 -17.16 -2.33
N GLN A 28 -8.74 -15.89 -1.99
CA GLN A 28 -9.88 -15.12 -2.51
C GLN A 28 -9.49 -14.15 -3.62
N LEU A 29 -8.19 -13.91 -3.82
CA LEU A 29 -7.68 -13.01 -4.86
C LEU A 29 -7.42 -13.75 -6.20
N LEU A 30 -7.67 -15.06 -6.24
CA LEU A 30 -7.70 -15.90 -7.44
C LEU A 30 -9.16 -16.18 -7.83
N GLU A 31 -9.50 -15.97 -9.09
CA GLU A 31 -10.66 -16.64 -9.71
C GLU A 31 -10.08 -17.65 -10.71
N ASP A 32 -10.35 -18.95 -10.54
CA ASP A 32 -9.84 -20.05 -11.37
C ASP A 32 -8.32 -20.06 -11.62
N GLY A 33 -7.52 -19.75 -10.58
CA GLY A 33 -6.05 -19.76 -10.68
C GLY A 33 -5.46 -18.57 -11.45
N LYS A 34 -6.27 -17.59 -11.84
CA LYS A 34 -5.83 -16.37 -12.53
C LYS A 34 -6.11 -15.13 -11.68
N ILE A 35 -5.22 -14.15 -11.80
CA ILE A 35 -5.42 -12.82 -11.23
C ILE A 35 -6.55 -12.15 -12.04
N ILE A 36 -7.67 -11.86 -11.39
CA ILE A 36 -8.79 -11.08 -11.97
C ILE A 36 -8.37 -9.62 -12.21
N GLU A 37 -9.08 -8.92 -13.10
CA GLU A 37 -8.84 -7.50 -13.35
C GLU A 37 -9.11 -6.69 -12.07
N GLY A 38 -8.08 -6.01 -11.53
CA GLY A 38 -8.13 -5.44 -10.18
C GLY A 38 -7.93 -6.44 -9.04
N GLY A 39 -7.38 -7.64 -9.33
CA GLY A 39 -7.03 -8.73 -8.41
C GLY A 39 -5.97 -8.36 -7.37
N MET A 40 -5.12 -9.29 -6.94
CA MET A 40 -4.23 -9.06 -5.78
C MET A 40 -3.50 -7.70 -5.82
N GLU A 41 -2.80 -7.37 -6.90
CA GLU A 41 -2.08 -6.08 -7.01
C GLU A 41 -3.03 -4.87 -6.94
N GLY A 42 -4.20 -4.95 -7.58
CA GLY A 42 -5.18 -3.85 -7.58
C GLY A 42 -5.85 -3.66 -6.22
N GLN A 43 -6.08 -4.73 -5.48
CA GLN A 43 -6.62 -4.65 -4.11
C GLN A 43 -5.58 -4.12 -3.13
N VAL A 44 -4.35 -4.64 -3.16
CA VAL A 44 -3.24 -4.17 -2.31
C VAL A 44 -2.97 -2.69 -2.56
N LYS A 45 -2.94 -2.26 -3.84
CA LYS A 45 -2.78 -0.84 -4.19
C LYS A 45 -3.88 0.02 -3.58
N ARG A 46 -5.16 -0.36 -3.74
CA ARG A 46 -6.29 0.41 -3.20
C ARG A 46 -6.25 0.50 -1.68
N GLN A 47 -5.93 -0.60 -1.00
CA GLN A 47 -5.79 -0.61 0.45
C GLN A 47 -4.63 0.28 0.91
N TYR A 48 -3.48 0.21 0.24
CA TYR A 48 -2.33 1.07 0.49
C TYR A 48 -2.71 2.55 0.38
N GLU A 49 -3.29 2.95 -0.75
CA GLU A 49 -3.66 4.35 -1.02
C GLU A 49 -4.73 4.85 -0.04
N SER A 50 -5.74 4.02 0.27
CA SER A 50 -6.80 4.33 1.22
C SER A 50 -6.25 4.55 2.64
N HIS A 51 -5.46 3.60 3.15
CA HIS A 51 -4.89 3.69 4.51
C HIS A 51 -3.91 4.86 4.63
N LEU A 52 -3.04 5.05 3.63
CA LEU A 52 -2.11 6.16 3.59
C LEU A 52 -2.85 7.51 3.64
N SER A 53 -3.87 7.68 2.79
CA SER A 53 -4.68 8.89 2.73
C SER A 53 -5.43 9.14 4.03
N SER A 54 -6.00 8.09 4.63
CA SER A 54 -6.70 8.16 5.91
C SER A 54 -5.78 8.63 7.05
N ILE A 55 -4.58 8.03 7.17
CA ILE A 55 -3.63 8.40 8.23
C ILE A 55 -3.11 9.83 8.02
N ILE A 56 -2.79 10.22 6.79
CA ILE A 56 -2.35 11.60 6.49
C ILE A 56 -3.48 12.61 6.82
N SER A 57 -4.72 12.28 6.45
CA SER A 57 -5.90 13.10 6.78
C SER A 57 -6.12 13.23 8.28
N SER A 58 -5.94 12.14 9.05
CA SER A 58 -6.07 12.17 10.51
C SER A 58 -5.03 13.07 11.20
N LYS A 59 -3.92 13.35 10.52
CA LYS A 59 -2.89 14.30 10.97
C LYS A 59 -3.15 15.74 10.53
N GLY A 60 -4.30 16.02 9.92
CA GLY A 60 -4.70 17.35 9.45
C GLY A 60 -4.07 17.75 8.11
N GLU A 61 -3.57 16.79 7.34
CA GLU A 61 -2.82 17.02 6.10
C GLU A 61 -3.51 16.32 4.92
N LYS A 62 -3.15 16.67 3.68
CA LYS A 62 -3.63 15.97 2.48
C LYS A 62 -2.46 15.43 1.68
N ILE A 63 -2.62 14.26 1.05
CA ILE A 63 -1.60 13.68 0.17
C ILE A 63 -1.17 14.66 -0.93
N GLU A 64 -2.12 15.43 -1.47
CA GLU A 64 -1.90 16.41 -2.53
C GLU A 64 -0.99 17.57 -2.11
N LEU A 65 -0.85 17.80 -0.79
CA LEU A 65 0.01 18.85 -0.22
C LEU A 65 1.44 18.36 0.04
N LEU A 66 1.72 17.07 -0.16
CA LEU A 66 3.07 16.53 -0.05
C LEU A 66 3.96 17.02 -1.19
N ASN A 67 5.24 17.21 -0.88
CA ASN A 67 6.18 17.66 -1.89
C ASN A 67 6.51 16.54 -2.91
N LYS A 68 7.11 16.92 -4.03
CA LYS A 68 7.45 15.99 -5.12
C LYS A 68 8.34 14.82 -4.69
N ASN A 69 9.25 15.02 -3.74
CA ASN A 69 10.13 13.96 -3.26
C ASN A 69 9.38 12.96 -2.38
N GLN A 70 8.47 13.44 -1.54
CA GLN A 70 7.58 12.62 -0.71
C GLN A 70 6.62 11.79 -1.58
N LEU A 71 6.05 12.38 -2.62
CA LEU A 71 5.21 11.66 -3.59
C LEU A 71 6.00 10.56 -4.33
N LYS A 72 7.22 10.86 -4.78
CA LYS A 72 8.12 9.85 -5.38
C LYS A 72 8.47 8.74 -4.40
N TYR A 73 8.71 9.08 -3.14
CA TYR A 73 8.99 8.11 -2.08
C TYR A 73 7.80 7.16 -1.88
N ILE A 74 6.58 7.70 -1.75
CA ILE A 74 5.35 6.90 -1.66
C ILE A 74 5.21 5.97 -2.87
N GLN A 75 5.41 6.47 -4.09
CA GLN A 75 5.29 5.67 -5.31
C GLN A 75 6.29 4.51 -5.34
N LYS A 76 7.53 4.75 -4.90
CA LYS A 76 8.54 3.70 -4.79
C LYS A 76 8.11 2.63 -3.77
N ARG A 77 7.70 3.07 -2.58
CA ARG A 77 7.26 2.17 -1.49
C ARG A 77 6.06 1.31 -1.88
N LEU A 78 5.08 1.88 -2.56
CA LEU A 78 3.95 1.14 -3.12
C LEU A 78 4.42 0.07 -4.12
N LYS A 79 5.33 0.42 -5.05
CA LYS A 79 5.86 -0.54 -6.01
C LYS A 79 6.56 -1.71 -5.31
N ASP A 80 7.44 -1.40 -4.36
CA ASP A 80 8.18 -2.42 -3.58
C ASP A 80 7.21 -3.33 -2.80
N THR A 81 6.15 -2.75 -2.22
CA THR A 81 5.10 -3.49 -1.49
C THR A 81 4.29 -4.42 -2.39
N LEU A 82 3.95 -3.97 -3.60
CA LEU A 82 3.24 -4.80 -4.58
C LEU A 82 4.09 -5.99 -5.01
N GLU A 83 5.39 -5.78 -5.23
CA GLU A 83 6.33 -6.86 -5.58
C GLU A 83 6.49 -7.87 -4.45
N LEU A 84 6.62 -7.41 -3.20
CA LEU A 84 6.65 -8.28 -2.02
C LEU A 84 5.35 -9.08 -1.88
N SER A 85 4.20 -8.41 -2.00
CA SER A 85 2.88 -9.04 -1.92
C SER A 85 2.71 -10.12 -2.98
N LYS A 86 3.21 -9.87 -4.19
CA LYS A 86 3.24 -10.85 -5.28
C LYS A 86 4.06 -12.07 -4.93
N ASN A 87 5.27 -11.87 -4.42
CA ASN A 87 6.14 -12.98 -4.02
C ASN A 87 5.51 -13.81 -2.90
N GLN A 88 4.93 -13.16 -1.87
CA GLN A 88 4.23 -13.83 -0.77
C GLN A 88 3.01 -14.62 -1.26
N TYR A 89 2.28 -14.07 -2.22
CA TYR A 89 1.10 -14.70 -2.80
C TYR A 89 1.42 -15.97 -3.60
N TYR A 90 2.60 -16.02 -4.25
CA TYR A 90 3.05 -17.17 -5.04
C TYR A 90 3.95 -18.16 -4.30
N SER A 91 4.46 -17.83 -3.11
CA SER A 91 5.37 -18.69 -2.30
C SER A 91 4.63 -19.74 -1.49
#